data_AF-A0A521UK86-F1
#
_entry.id   AF-A0A521UK86-F1
#
_cell.length_a   1.000
_cell.length_b   1.000
_cell.length_c   1.000
_cell.angle_alpha   90.00
_cell.angle_beta   90.00
_cell.angle_gamma   90.00
#
_symmetry.space_group_name_H-M   'P 1'
#
loop_
_entity.id
_entity.type
_entity.pdbx_description
1 polymer ?
#
loop_
_entity_poly.entity_id
_entity_poly.type
_entity_poly.pdbx_seq_one_letter_code
_entity_poly.pdbx_strand_id
1 'polypeptide(L)'
;MTPALAEPGFAHLLHQADHWATWTDGGQLVRIRLDDMSPDHRRRTLTYLRAHAEFFHTRQLDTLGRLYRRGGLTDREFGDETAYLRALDPHVWLDDTALVRRLVQLTPTPPAPPRRRRLLPWRLR
;
A
#
# COMPACT_ATOMS: atom_id res chain seq x y z
N MET A 1 -35.29 -8.02 -5.76
CA MET A 1 -34.14 -7.31 -6.33
C MET A 1 -32.99 -7.41 -5.34
N THR A 2 -32.04 -8.31 -5.61
CA THR A 2 -30.84 -8.46 -4.78
C THR A 2 -29.93 -7.27 -5.06
N PRO A 3 -29.46 -6.53 -4.03
CA PRO A 3 -28.52 -5.45 -4.28
C PRO A 3 -27.24 -6.07 -4.82
N ALA A 4 -26.80 -5.62 -5.99
CA ALA A 4 -25.47 -5.87 -6.52
C ALA A 4 -24.45 -5.13 -5.66
N LEU A 5 -24.29 -5.56 -4.41
CA LEU A 5 -23.25 -5.09 -3.52
C LEU A 5 -22.10 -6.09 -3.55
N ALA A 6 -20.91 -5.51 -3.73
CA ALA A 6 -19.61 -6.05 -3.37
C ALA A 6 -18.96 -7.04 -4.36
N GLU A 7 -18.56 -6.55 -5.53
CA GLU A 7 -17.12 -6.69 -5.80
C GLU A 7 -16.42 -5.43 -5.27
N PRO A 8 -15.69 -5.53 -4.15
CA PRO A 8 -14.89 -4.41 -3.69
C PRO A 8 -13.84 -4.10 -4.75
N GLY A 9 -13.91 -2.88 -5.30
CA GLY A 9 -12.84 -2.35 -6.15
C GLY A 9 -11.49 -2.48 -5.45
N PHE A 10 -10.40 -2.53 -6.21
CA PHE A 10 -9.07 -2.80 -5.69
C PHE A 10 -8.61 -1.72 -4.66
N ALA A 11 -9.05 -0.47 -4.81
CA ALA A 11 -8.92 0.56 -3.79
C ALA A 11 -9.66 0.19 -2.49
N HIS A 12 -10.83 -0.45 -2.55
CA HIS A 12 -11.53 -0.94 -1.36
C HIS A 12 -10.77 -2.10 -0.69
N LEU A 13 -10.09 -2.95 -1.47
CA LEU A 13 -9.16 -3.97 -0.93
C LEU A 13 -7.97 -3.32 -0.22
N LEU A 14 -7.45 -2.19 -0.72
CA LEU A 14 -6.43 -1.38 -0.03
C LEU A 14 -7.02 -0.56 1.14
N HIS A 15 -8.30 -0.19 1.12
CA HIS A 15 -8.91 0.58 2.21
C HIS A 15 -9.36 -0.28 3.39
N GLN A 16 -9.63 -1.58 3.18
CA GLN A 16 -10.24 -2.46 4.18
C GLN A 16 -9.44 -3.73 4.53
N ALA A 17 -8.23 -3.89 4.02
CA ALA A 17 -7.42 -5.07 4.30
C ALA A 17 -7.02 -5.14 5.78
N ASP A 18 -7.86 -5.74 6.63
CA ASP A 18 -7.44 -6.27 7.94
C ASP A 18 -6.32 -7.31 7.74
N HIS A 19 -6.33 -7.98 6.58
CA HIS A 19 -5.37 -8.98 6.18
C HIS A 19 -4.69 -8.62 4.85
N TRP A 20 -3.39 -8.89 4.75
CA TRP A 20 -2.59 -8.66 3.56
C TRP A 20 -1.99 -9.97 3.05
N ALA A 21 -1.99 -10.16 1.73
CA ALA A 21 -1.32 -11.29 1.10
C ALA A 21 0.14 -10.94 0.84
N THR A 22 1.07 -11.75 1.37
CA THR A 22 2.50 -11.48 1.32
C THR A 22 3.29 -12.79 1.30
N TRP A 23 4.50 -12.74 0.77
CA TRP A 23 5.39 -13.89 0.74
C TRP A 23 6.22 -13.95 2.02
N THR A 24 6.27 -15.12 2.64
CA THR A 24 7.20 -15.42 3.73
C THR A 24 8.63 -15.53 3.21
N ASP A 25 9.62 -15.51 4.11
CA ASP A 25 11.03 -15.74 3.77
C ASP A 25 11.25 -17.13 3.15
N GLY A 26 10.39 -18.10 3.47
CA GLY A 26 10.39 -19.44 2.88
C GLY A 26 9.67 -19.54 1.52
N GLY A 27 9.25 -18.41 0.93
CA GLY A 27 8.60 -18.40 -0.38
C GLY A 27 7.14 -18.89 -0.38
N GLN A 28 6.49 -18.98 0.77
CA GLN A 28 5.06 -19.29 0.85
C GLN A 28 4.23 -18.02 0.85
N LEU A 29 3.17 -17.99 0.03
CA LEU A 29 2.18 -16.93 0.06
C LEU A 29 1.27 -17.13 1.27
N VAL A 30 1.23 -16.13 2.16
CA VAL A 30 0.41 -16.14 3.36
C VAL A 30 -0.53 -14.94 3.39
N ARG A 31 -1.67 -15.10 4.04
CA ARG A 31 -2.59 -14.02 4.37
C ARG A 31 -2.47 -13.75 5.87
N ILE A 32 -1.94 -12.59 6.23
CA ILE A 32 -1.63 -12.23 7.62
C ILE A 32 -2.33 -10.93 8.00
N ARG A 33 -2.77 -10.80 9.27
CA ARG A 33 -3.31 -9.54 9.77
C ARG A 33 -2.20 -8.51 9.89
N LEU A 34 -2.51 -7.24 9.61
CA LEU A 34 -1.52 -6.17 9.71
C LEU A 34 -0.93 -6.05 11.13
N ASP A 35 -1.78 -6.24 12.14
CA ASP A 35 -1.40 -6.17 13.55
C ASP A 35 -0.52 -7.36 13.97
N ASP A 36 -0.61 -8.49 13.27
CA ASP A 36 0.18 -9.70 13.54
C ASP A 36 1.54 -9.69 12.82
N MET A 37 1.75 -8.77 11.88
CA MET A 37 3.05 -8.63 11.19
C MET A 37 4.15 -8.19 12.16
N SER A 38 5.34 -8.76 12.02
CA SER A 38 6.53 -8.24 12.70
C SER A 38 6.90 -6.84 12.16
N PRO A 39 7.62 -6.00 12.94
CA PRO A 39 8.07 -4.68 12.47
C PRO A 39 8.88 -4.72 11.17
N ASP A 40 9.73 -5.73 11.01
CA ASP A 40 10.52 -5.92 9.79
C ASP A 40 9.63 -6.26 8.58
N HIS A 41 8.63 -7.14 8.79
CA HIS A 41 7.68 -7.49 7.73
C HIS A 41 6.88 -6.26 7.29
N ARG A 42 6.35 -5.47 8.24
CA ARG A 42 5.65 -4.21 7.93
C ARG A 42 6.51 -3.26 7.09
N ARG A 43 7.78 -3.10 7.47
CA ARG A 43 8.75 -2.28 6.72
C ARG A 43 8.96 -2.79 5.30
N ARG A 44 9.18 -4.10 5.11
CA ARG A 44 9.35 -4.70 3.78
C ARG A 44 8.09 -4.56 2.93
N THR A 45 6.91 -4.74 3.51
CA THR A 45 5.62 -4.51 2.85
C THR A 45 5.48 -3.06 2.40
N LEU A 46 5.80 -2.08 3.25
CA LEU A 46 5.79 -0.66 2.88
C LEU A 46 6.77 -0.35 1.73
N THR A 47 7.99 -0.89 1.79
CA THR A 47 8.97 -0.74 0.70
C THR A 47 8.46 -1.32 -0.61
N TYR A 48 7.89 -2.53 -0.57
CA TYR A 48 7.31 -3.17 -1.75
C TYR A 48 6.17 -2.34 -2.35
N LEU A 49 5.23 -1.88 -1.51
CA LEU A 49 4.10 -1.07 -1.94
C LEU A 49 4.59 0.19 -2.68
N ARG A 50 5.49 0.96 -2.06
CA ARG A 50 6.02 2.19 -2.64
C ARG A 50 6.80 1.97 -3.91
N ALA A 51 7.58 0.88 -4.00
CA ALA A 51 8.32 0.54 -5.21
C ALA A 51 7.42 0.15 -6.39
N HIS A 52 6.16 -0.21 -6.14
CA HIS A 52 5.20 -0.67 -7.16
C HIS A 52 3.97 0.24 -7.25
N ALA A 53 4.07 1.51 -6.84
CA ALA A 53 2.95 2.45 -6.81
C ALA A 53 2.26 2.60 -8.18
N GLU A 54 3.03 2.73 -9.27
CA GLU A 54 2.50 2.81 -10.64
C GLU A 54 1.69 1.57 -11.04
N PHE A 55 2.16 0.38 -10.66
CA PHE A 55 1.45 -0.87 -10.93
C PHE A 55 0.09 -0.89 -10.21
N PHE A 56 0.05 -0.50 -8.93
CA PHE A 56 -1.20 -0.46 -8.18
C PHE A 56 -2.16 0.59 -8.71
N HIS A 57 -1.65 1.74 -9.11
CA HIS A 57 -2.41 2.82 -9.73
C HIS A 57 -3.04 2.39 -11.06
N THR A 58 -2.26 1.76 -11.94
CA THR A 58 -2.75 1.21 -13.22
C THR A 58 -3.82 0.14 -12.99
N ARG A 59 -3.58 -0.78 -12.05
CA ARG A 59 -4.54 -1.83 -11.70
C ARG A 59 -5.84 -1.26 -11.13
N GLN A 60 -5.77 -0.12 -10.44
CA GLN A 60 -6.95 0.58 -9.95
C GLN A 60 -7.76 1.19 -11.09
N LEU A 61 -7.12 1.84 -12.06
CA LEU A 61 -7.80 2.33 -13.28
C LEU A 61 -8.50 1.20 -14.03
N ASP A 62 -7.83 0.05 -14.20
CA ASP A 62 -8.43 -1.13 -14.83
C ASP A 62 -9.65 -1.65 -14.06
N THR A 63 -9.60 -1.57 -12.73
CA THR A 63 -10.70 -1.99 -11.86
C THR A 63 -11.90 -1.07 -11.99
N LEU A 64 -11.69 0.25 -12.02
CA LEU A 64 -12.74 1.22 -12.32
C LEU A 64 -13.37 0.93 -13.69
N GLY A 65 -12.55 0.65 -14.71
CA GLY A 65 -13.05 0.30 -16.05
C GLY A 65 -13.88 -0.98 -16.06
N ARG A 66 -13.50 -2.00 -15.28
CA ARG A 66 -14.31 -3.22 -15.11
C ARG A 66 -15.63 -2.96 -14.38
N LEU A 67 -15.62 -2.17 -13.31
CA LEU A 67 -16.82 -1.81 -12.56
C LEU A 67 -17.81 -1.03 -13.42
N TYR A 68 -17.32 -0.06 -14.17
CA TYR A 68 -18.12 0.70 -15.13
C TYR A 68 -18.79 -0.20 -16.17
N ARG A 69 -18.03 -1.11 -16.82
CA ARG A 69 -18.59 -2.06 -17.79
C ARG A 69 -19.64 -3.01 -17.22
N ARG A 70 -19.62 -3.25 -15.90
CA ARG A 70 -20.61 -4.07 -15.19
C ARG A 70 -21.81 -3.27 -14.69
N GLY A 71 -21.87 -1.97 -14.97
CA GLY A 71 -22.92 -1.07 -14.50
C GLY A 71 -22.81 -0.72 -13.01
N GLY A 72 -21.64 -0.93 -12.41
CA GLY A 72 -21.38 -0.58 -11.01
C GLY A 72 -21.02 0.90 -10.79
N LEU A 73 -20.83 1.66 -11.87
CA LEU A 73 -20.58 3.09 -11.86
C LEU A 73 -21.38 3.73 -13.01
N THR A 74 -21.89 4.93 -12.79
CA THR A 74 -22.41 5.81 -13.84
C THR A 74 -21.26 6.42 -14.65
N ASP A 75 -21.56 6.94 -15.84
CA ASP A 75 -20.58 7.63 -16.71
C ASP A 75 -19.88 8.78 -15.97
N ARG A 76 -20.65 9.53 -15.17
CA ARG A 76 -20.12 10.64 -14.36
C ARG A 76 -19.17 10.15 -13.29
N GLU A 77 -19.59 9.16 -12.49
CA GLU A 77 -18.74 8.61 -11.42
C GLU A 77 -17.45 8.02 -11.99
N PHE A 78 -17.53 7.28 -13.10
CA PHE A 78 -16.36 6.74 -13.76
C PHE A 78 -15.43 7.86 -14.28
N GLY A 79 -15.98 8.91 -14.88
CA GLY A 79 -15.23 10.08 -15.34
C GLY A 79 -14.51 10.78 -14.19
N ASP A 80 -15.23 11.10 -13.11
CA ASP A 80 -14.71 11.80 -11.94
C ASP A 80 -13.58 10.99 -11.25
N GLU A 81 -13.79 9.70 -11.02
CA GLU A 81 -12.83 8.81 -10.36
C GLU A 81 -11.55 8.61 -11.19
N THR A 82 -11.68 8.42 -12.51
CA THR A 82 -10.51 8.24 -13.37
C THR A 82 -9.74 9.55 -13.59
N ALA A 83 -10.43 10.69 -13.66
CA ALA A 83 -9.79 12.00 -13.74
C ALA A 83 -9.01 12.33 -12.46
N TYR A 84 -9.62 12.09 -11.29
CA TYR A 84 -8.97 12.25 -9.99
C TYR A 84 -7.70 11.40 -9.91
N LEU A 85 -7.80 10.10 -10.22
CA LEU A 85 -6.68 9.19 -10.11
C LEU A 85 -5.54 9.57 -11.08
N ARG A 86 -5.84 9.98 -12.31
CA ARG A 86 -4.84 10.42 -13.30
C ARG A 86 -4.18 11.76 -12.97
N ALA A 87 -4.85 12.62 -12.20
CA ALA A 87 -4.29 13.91 -11.78
C ALA A 87 -3.26 13.77 -10.65
N LEU A 88 -3.25 12.64 -9.94
CA LEU A 88 -2.35 12.38 -8.82
C LEU A 88 -1.10 11.62 -9.25
N ASP A 89 0.03 12.01 -8.67
CA ASP A 89 1.23 11.18 -8.67
C ASP A 89 0.92 9.82 -8.00
N PRO A 90 1.30 8.68 -8.60
CA PRO A 90 1.01 7.34 -8.05
C PRO A 90 1.53 7.11 -6.63
N HIS A 91 2.67 7.69 -6.25
CA HIS A 91 3.21 7.54 -4.90
C HIS A 91 2.41 8.35 -3.90
N VAL A 92 2.01 9.58 -4.26
CA VAL A 92 1.14 10.41 -3.43
C VAL A 92 -0.20 9.71 -3.18
N TRP A 93 -0.84 9.21 -4.24
CA TRP A 93 -2.09 8.45 -4.11
C TRP A 93 -1.92 7.22 -3.20
N LEU A 94 -0.84 6.47 -3.36
CA LEU A 94 -0.60 5.26 -2.59
C LEU A 94 -0.41 5.55 -1.10
N ASP A 95 0.37 6.58 -0.75
CA ASP A 95 0.59 6.99 0.64
C ASP A 95 -0.70 7.49 1.32
N ASP A 96 -1.68 7.98 0.53
CA ASP A 96 -3.00 8.40 1.02
C ASP A 96 -3.98 7.25 1.28
N THR A 97 -3.63 6.02 0.92
CA THR A 97 -4.47 4.84 1.18
C THR A 97 -4.51 4.47 2.67
N ALA A 98 -5.64 3.96 3.14
CA ALA A 98 -5.81 3.59 4.55
C ALA A 98 -4.85 2.45 4.99
N LEU A 99 -4.57 1.48 4.11
CA LEU A 99 -3.58 0.44 4.35
C LEU A 99 -2.20 1.02 4.64
N VAL A 100 -1.70 1.92 3.78
CA VAL A 100 -0.36 2.49 3.96
C VAL A 100 -0.30 3.33 5.23
N ARG A 101 -1.32 4.16 5.48
CA ARG A 101 -1.42 4.94 6.74
C ARG A 101 -1.38 4.04 7.97
N ARG A 102 -2.12 2.93 7.98
CA ARG A 102 -2.13 1.97 9.10
C ARG A 102 -0.79 1.26 9.24
N LEU A 103 -0.19 0.80 8.14
CA LEU A 103 1.14 0.18 8.16
C LEU A 103 2.22 1.14 8.69
N VAL A 104 2.16 2.42 8.33
CA VAL A 104 3.07 3.46 8.86
C VAL A 104 2.88 3.63 10.35
N GLN A 105 1.64 3.73 10.84
CA GLN A 105 1.34 3.83 12.29
C GLN A 105 1.85 2.62 13.08
N LEU A 106 1.75 1.43 12.50
CA LEU A 106 2.20 0.17 13.12
C LEU A 106 3.71 -0.08 12.97
N THR A 107 4.41 0.67 12.12
CA THR A 107 5.86 0.52 11.96
C THR A 107 6.55 1.41 12.98
N PRO A 108 7.17 0.85 14.05
CA PRO A 108 7.88 1.67 15.01
C PRO A 108 8.99 2.44 14.27
N THR A 109 9.06 3.76 14.50
CA THR A 109 10.20 4.55 14.03
C THR A 109 11.46 3.89 14.60
N PRO A 110 12.41 3.41 13.77
CA PRO A 110 13.61 2.80 14.31
C PRO A 110 14.27 3.81 15.26
N PRO A 111 14.71 3.40 16.46
CA PRO A 111 15.49 4.29 17.31
C PRO A 111 16.66 4.80 16.46
N ALA A 112 16.87 6.13 16.49
CA ALA A 112 17.93 6.76 15.71
C ALA A 112 19.23 5.97 15.88
N PRO A 113 19.98 5.68 14.80
CA PRO A 113 21.20 4.90 14.92
C PRO A 113 22.10 5.58 15.96
N PRO A 114 22.68 4.83 16.91
CA PRO A 114 23.59 5.41 17.89
C PRO A 114 24.68 6.12 17.10
N ARG A 115 24.83 7.43 17.31
CA ARG A 115 25.88 8.24 16.70
C ARG A 115 27.20 7.53 16.99
N ARG A 116 27.76 6.83 15.99
CA ARG A 116 29.10 6.25 16.10
C ARG A 116 30.04 7.44 16.33
N ARG A 117 30.45 7.64 17.58
CA ARG A 117 31.60 8.48 17.91
C ARG A 117 32.76 7.88 17.14
N ARG A 118 33.15 8.53 16.04
CA ARG A 118 34.40 8.24 15.33
C ARG A 118 35.50 8.40 16.37
N LEU A 119 36.02 7.29 16.89
CA LEU A 119 37.33 7.28 17.52
C LEU A 119 38.31 7.55 16.37
N LEU A 120 38.61 8.83 16.16
CA LEU A 120 39.75 9.24 15.37
C LEU A 120 40.98 8.54 15.98
N PRO A 121 41.77 7.78 15.22
CA PRO A 121 43.01 7.24 15.75
C PRO A 121 43.89 8.42 16.16
N TRP A 122 44.14 8.53 17.46
CA TRP A 122 45.12 9.44 18.01
C TRP A 122 46.49 9.04 17.47
N ARG A 123 46.97 9.86 16.52
CA ARG A 123 48.37 10.15 16.20
C ARG A 123 49.32 8.95 16.13
N LEU A 124 49.69 8.63 14.89
CA LEU A 124 51.06 8.24 14.53
C LEU A 124 52.06 9.11 15.31
N ARG A 125 52.90 8.46 16.11
CA ARG A 125 54.17 9.00 16.57
C ARG A 125 55.21 7.90 16.51
#